data_AF-A0A800CGV3-F1
#
_entry.id   AF-A0A800CGV3-F1
#
_cell.length_a   1.000
_cell.length_b   1.000
_cell.length_c   1.000
_cell.angle_alpha   90.00
_cell.angle_beta   90.00
_cell.angle_gamma   90.00
#
_symmetry.space_group_name_H-M   'P 1'
#
loop_
_entity.id
_entity.type
_entity.pdbx_description
1 polymer ?
#
loop_
_entity_poly.entity_id
_entity_poly.type
_entity_poly.pdbx_seq_one_letter_code
_entity_poly.pdbx_strand_id
1 'polypeptide(L)'
;MDYTERPSLPPDQLADVTNTLAYWLPGSVDDTAVSAWGVAEWAAAEWTAYWQNGLPWLAQRIRESGVTVPEPVYGRIQTLDTGSRERTQRMLDSAAELLNVLAQVGVMGLPFKGAALAPLVYGEDVGLRPLGDLDVLIHKKDLQAGVAVLEKLGYRRYSQSAEDVVYLRGERQANIWAADNVQPVELHFTLREEYAGMGYNLAEMMWGAGEIRPYWANTTACIPDRAALLHHVCAHASSDWLIQRGRLMHVDDIRRLCGQMGEADWVRLVTAVAPQNARFVYPALAFAARYARLNVPPPVLAHLRDNCPPNLLTWIESTELADNSEANPVNRSGIGFGLARRLALSRTDEMRFWLRSFFPRRWNLSKRYPRLVATPFWPLSYLLINLDRARHLARKVVTSS
;
A
#
# COMPACT_ATOMS: atom_id res chain seq x y z
N MET A 1 18.04 -2.71 17.70
CA MET A 1 16.60 -2.89 18.03
C MET A 1 16.08 -3.99 17.13
N ASP A 2 15.31 -4.93 17.67
CA ASP A 2 14.56 -5.86 16.82
C ASP A 2 13.28 -5.15 16.37
N TYR A 3 13.18 -4.75 15.10
CA TYR A 3 11.99 -4.06 14.60
C TYR A 3 10.76 -4.96 14.55
N THR A 4 10.91 -6.27 14.76
CA THR A 4 9.76 -7.16 14.94
C THR A 4 9.08 -6.96 16.30
N GLU A 5 9.77 -6.34 17.26
CA GLU A 5 9.21 -5.95 18.54
C GLU A 5 8.71 -4.51 18.50
N ARG A 6 7.48 -4.30 18.95
CA ARG A 6 6.91 -2.95 19.07
C ARG A 6 7.56 -2.23 20.26
N PRO A 7 7.81 -0.91 20.16
CA PRO A 7 8.28 -0.11 21.29
C PRO A 7 7.35 -0.24 22.50
N SER A 8 7.94 -0.22 23.69
CA SER A 8 7.23 -0.32 24.97
C SER A 8 6.51 1.00 25.30
N LEU A 9 5.42 1.27 24.59
CA LEU A 9 4.57 2.44 24.75
C LEU A 9 3.10 2.01 24.90
N PRO A 10 2.30 2.62 25.80
CA PRO A 10 0.86 2.40 25.84
C PRO A 10 0.20 2.59 24.46
N PRO A 11 -0.84 1.80 24.12
CA PRO A 11 -1.51 1.88 22.82
C PRO A 11 -1.98 3.28 22.42
N ASP A 12 -2.55 4.04 23.36
CA ASP A 12 -3.06 5.39 23.11
C ASP A 12 -1.92 6.36 22.78
N GLN A 13 -0.79 6.26 23.48
CA GLN A 13 0.39 7.08 23.19
C GLN A 13 1.02 6.71 21.83
N LEU A 14 0.99 5.43 21.43
CA LEU A 14 1.45 5.04 20.09
C LEU A 14 0.52 5.56 19.00
N ALA A 15 -0.79 5.60 19.27
CA ALA A 15 -1.76 6.21 18.39
C ALA A 15 -1.50 7.72 18.24
N ASP A 16 -1.28 8.42 19.34
CA ASP A 16 -0.92 9.84 19.35
C ASP A 16 0.33 10.10 18.51
N VAL A 17 1.42 9.35 18.73
CA VAL A 17 2.65 9.47 17.93
C VAL A 17 2.37 9.24 16.44
N THR A 18 1.57 8.22 16.10
CA THR A 18 1.23 7.91 14.70
C THR A 18 0.44 9.04 14.04
N ASN A 19 -0.53 9.60 14.74
CA ASN A 19 -1.34 10.71 14.25
C ASN A 19 -0.53 12.00 14.14
N THR A 20 0.30 12.32 15.14
CA THR A 20 1.22 13.46 15.07
C THR A 20 2.16 13.35 13.87
N LEU A 21 2.73 12.16 13.60
CA LEU A 21 3.54 11.94 12.39
C LEU A 21 2.74 12.21 11.10
N ALA A 22 1.48 11.77 11.04
CA ALA A 22 0.63 11.97 9.88
C ALA A 22 0.46 13.46 9.53
N TYR A 23 0.33 14.33 10.53
CA TYR A 23 0.22 15.78 10.34
C TYR A 23 1.56 16.50 10.20
N TRP A 24 2.57 16.07 10.95
CA TRP A 24 3.86 16.78 11.04
C TRP A 24 4.75 16.53 9.82
N LEU A 25 4.79 15.29 9.29
CA LEU A 25 5.65 14.97 8.15
C LEU A 25 5.28 15.76 6.87
N PRO A 26 3.99 15.96 6.52
CA PRO A 26 3.59 16.87 5.44
C PRO A 26 3.82 18.36 5.72
N GLY A 27 4.18 18.73 6.96
CA GLY A 27 4.27 20.12 7.40
C GLY A 27 2.91 20.78 7.63
N SER A 28 1.85 20.00 7.94
CA SER A 28 0.51 20.53 8.21
C SER A 28 0.33 21.03 9.64
N VAL A 29 1.24 20.68 10.55
CA VAL A 29 1.40 21.27 11.88
C VAL A 29 2.84 21.75 12.06
N ASP A 30 3.03 22.70 12.97
CA ASP A 30 4.35 23.23 13.28
C ASP A 30 5.22 22.22 14.07
N ASP A 31 6.49 22.57 14.24
CA ASP A 31 7.48 21.71 14.88
C ASP A 31 7.31 21.63 16.41
N THR A 32 6.44 22.46 17.01
CA THR A 32 6.11 22.36 18.43
C THR A 32 5.33 21.09 18.74
N ALA A 33 4.68 20.49 17.73
CA ALA A 33 3.94 19.23 17.83
C ALA A 33 4.77 18.04 18.35
N VAL A 34 6.11 18.09 18.20
CA VAL A 34 7.03 17.06 18.67
C VAL A 34 7.97 17.56 19.78
N SER A 35 7.80 18.81 20.25
CA SER A 35 8.72 19.44 21.21
C SER A 35 8.74 18.78 22.59
N ALA A 36 7.64 18.13 22.98
CA ALA A 36 7.51 17.42 24.25
C ALA A 36 7.94 15.94 24.19
N TRP A 37 8.34 15.44 23.01
CA TRP A 37 8.70 14.04 22.84
C TRP A 37 10.02 13.70 23.55
N GLY A 38 9.96 12.67 24.40
CA GLY A 38 11.12 12.07 25.02
C GLY A 38 11.68 10.92 24.18
N VAL A 39 12.57 10.14 24.79
CA VAL A 39 13.21 8.99 24.14
C VAL A 39 12.20 7.94 23.69
N ALA A 40 11.12 7.73 24.46
CA ALA A 40 10.11 6.71 24.18
C ALA A 40 9.24 7.09 22.97
N GLU A 41 8.78 8.33 22.89
CA GLU A 41 8.00 8.85 21.77
C GLU A 41 8.84 8.90 20.49
N TRP A 42 10.10 9.34 20.56
CA TRP A 42 11.00 9.32 19.40
C TRP A 42 11.32 7.89 18.93
N ALA A 43 11.49 6.93 19.84
CA ALA A 43 11.65 5.52 19.46
C ALA A 43 10.37 4.94 18.83
N ALA A 44 9.19 5.37 19.31
CA ALA A 44 7.92 5.02 18.68
C ALA A 44 7.77 5.65 17.30
N ALA A 45 8.19 6.90 17.13
CA ALA A 45 8.16 7.59 15.85
C ALA A 45 9.07 6.91 14.80
N GLU A 46 10.29 6.55 15.21
CA GLU A 46 11.22 5.76 14.40
C GLU A 46 10.60 4.44 13.95
N TRP A 47 10.05 3.65 14.89
CA TRP A 47 9.44 2.34 14.59
C TRP A 47 8.21 2.47 13.68
N THR A 48 7.33 3.44 13.95
CA THR A 48 6.14 3.71 13.14
C THR A 48 6.53 4.14 11.73
N ALA A 49 7.47 5.08 11.58
CA ALA A 49 7.94 5.52 10.28
C ALA A 49 8.61 4.39 9.49
N TYR A 50 9.37 3.51 10.16
CA TYR A 50 9.94 2.33 9.53
C TYR A 50 8.86 1.40 8.94
N TRP A 51 7.92 0.92 9.76
CA TRP A 51 6.89 -0.02 9.30
C TRP A 51 5.88 0.59 8.31
N GLN A 52 5.69 1.91 8.38
CA GLN A 52 4.83 2.63 7.47
C GLN A 52 5.56 3.22 6.24
N ASN A 53 6.80 2.78 5.97
CA ASN A 53 7.64 3.21 4.85
C ASN A 53 7.82 4.75 4.77
N GLY A 54 7.74 5.44 5.90
CA GLY A 54 7.93 6.88 6.03
C GLY A 54 9.30 7.27 6.59
N LEU A 55 10.25 6.35 6.72
CA LEU A 55 11.51 6.61 7.43
C LEU A 55 12.40 7.65 6.75
N PRO A 56 12.66 7.62 5.43
CA PRO A 56 13.40 8.70 4.79
C PRO A 56 12.70 10.06 4.86
N TRP A 57 11.35 10.05 4.90
CA TRP A 57 10.54 11.26 5.09
C TRP A 57 10.68 11.82 6.50
N LEU A 58 10.67 10.95 7.53
CA LEU A 58 10.97 11.34 8.92
C LEU A 58 12.36 11.94 9.04
N ALA A 59 13.38 11.27 8.48
CA ALA A 59 14.76 11.75 8.51
C ALA A 59 14.91 13.11 7.80
N GLN A 60 14.24 13.29 6.65
CA GLN A 60 14.20 14.58 5.96
C GLN A 60 13.54 15.65 6.82
N ARG A 61 12.35 15.37 7.39
CA ARG A 61 11.59 16.34 8.21
C ARG A 61 12.38 16.79 9.45
N ILE A 62 13.10 15.88 10.11
CA ILE A 62 13.98 16.22 11.24
C ILE A 62 15.09 17.20 10.79
N ARG A 63 15.73 16.94 9.65
CA ARG A 63 16.78 17.83 9.10
C ARG A 63 16.24 19.22 8.74
N GLU A 64 15.05 19.29 8.15
CA GLU A 64 14.43 20.55 7.73
C GLU A 64 13.94 21.41 8.91
N SER A 65 13.38 20.77 9.94
CA SER A 65 12.82 21.46 11.12
C SER A 65 13.87 21.86 12.15
N GLY A 66 14.99 21.13 12.23
CA GLY A 66 16.01 21.35 13.25
C GLY A 66 15.58 20.97 14.67
N VAL A 67 14.52 20.16 14.82
CA VAL A 67 14.08 19.66 16.13
C VAL A 67 15.16 18.80 16.79
N THR A 68 15.27 18.90 18.11
CA THR A 68 16.23 18.08 18.87
C THR A 68 15.67 16.68 19.06
N VAL A 69 16.42 15.67 18.57
CA VAL A 69 16.12 14.25 18.75
C VAL A 69 17.18 13.66 19.68
N PRO A 70 16.83 12.83 20.68
CA PRO A 70 17.80 12.17 21.53
C PRO A 70 18.85 11.39 20.72
N GLU A 71 20.14 11.62 20.99
CA GLU A 71 21.27 11.08 20.23
C GLU A 71 21.18 9.58 19.89
N PRO A 72 20.82 8.67 20.83
CA PRO A 72 20.71 7.26 20.51
C PRO A 72 19.64 6.94 19.46
N VAL A 73 18.56 7.74 19.38
CA VAL A 73 17.47 7.57 18.41
C VAL A 73 17.88 8.21 17.08
N TYR A 74 18.47 9.40 17.14
CA TYR A 74 18.89 10.13 15.94
C TYR A 74 19.90 9.34 15.10
N GLY A 75 20.94 8.77 15.73
CA GLY A 75 21.94 7.96 15.02
C GLY A 75 21.34 6.70 14.36
N ARG A 76 20.31 6.10 14.96
CA ARG A 76 19.59 4.97 14.34
C ARG A 76 18.75 5.40 13.14
N ILE A 77 18.00 6.49 13.26
CA ILE A 77 17.22 7.05 12.15
C ILE A 77 18.14 7.34 10.95
N GLN A 78 19.30 7.95 11.19
CA GLN A 78 20.28 8.22 10.12
C GLN A 78 20.79 6.93 9.47
N THR A 79 21.18 5.93 10.27
CA THR A 79 21.69 4.64 9.76
C THR A 79 20.66 3.94 8.87
N LEU A 80 19.41 3.91 9.31
CA LEU A 80 18.32 3.27 8.56
C LEU A 80 17.90 4.09 7.33
N ASP A 81 17.90 5.43 7.41
CA ASP A 81 17.65 6.33 6.27
C ASP A 81 18.66 6.05 5.15
N THR A 82 19.96 6.05 5.47
CA THR A 82 21.02 5.71 4.51
C THR A 82 20.80 4.34 3.88
N GLY A 83 20.58 3.30 4.70
CA GLY A 83 20.35 1.94 4.18
C GLY A 83 19.09 1.83 3.32
N SER A 84 18.01 2.54 3.67
CA SER A 84 16.75 2.55 2.92
C SER A 84 16.90 3.26 1.57
N ARG A 85 17.63 4.38 1.52
CA ARG A 85 17.92 5.13 0.29
C ARG A 85 18.80 4.32 -0.67
N GLU A 86 19.88 3.72 -0.15
CA GLU A 86 20.75 2.84 -0.93
C GLU A 86 19.99 1.62 -1.47
N ARG A 87 19.09 1.03 -0.67
CA ARG A 87 18.23 -0.06 -1.13
C ARG A 87 17.34 0.38 -2.29
N THR A 88 16.67 1.53 -2.16
CA THR A 88 15.80 2.08 -3.22
C THR A 88 16.57 2.24 -4.53
N GLN A 89 17.78 2.78 -4.48
CA GLN A 89 18.64 2.92 -5.64
C GLN A 89 18.92 1.56 -6.32
N ARG A 90 19.38 0.57 -5.56
CA ARG A 90 19.65 -0.79 -6.09
C ARG A 90 18.41 -1.48 -6.65
N MET A 91 17.24 -1.26 -6.04
CA MET A 91 15.97 -1.78 -6.53
C MET A 91 15.60 -1.14 -7.86
N LEU A 92 15.76 0.18 -8.03
CA LEU A 92 15.52 0.86 -9.30
C LEU A 92 16.49 0.42 -10.40
N ASP A 93 17.77 0.22 -10.08
CA ASP A 93 18.75 -0.35 -11.03
C ASP A 93 18.33 -1.76 -11.47
N SER A 94 17.84 -2.57 -10.54
CA SER A 94 17.31 -3.92 -10.81
C SER A 94 16.02 -3.89 -11.64
N ALA A 95 15.16 -2.88 -11.43
CA ALA A 95 13.96 -2.68 -12.23
C ALA A 95 14.31 -2.31 -13.67
N ALA A 96 15.28 -1.39 -13.86
CA ALA A 96 15.78 -1.01 -15.17
C ALA A 96 16.41 -2.21 -15.92
N GLU A 97 17.22 -3.03 -15.24
CA GLU A 97 17.77 -4.28 -15.78
C GLU A 97 16.64 -5.23 -16.23
N LEU A 98 15.67 -5.51 -15.35
CA LEU A 98 14.56 -6.40 -15.64
C LEU A 98 13.74 -5.93 -16.85
N LEU A 99 13.33 -4.67 -16.87
CA LEU A 99 12.52 -4.09 -17.95
C LEU A 99 13.25 -4.13 -19.29
N ASN A 100 14.56 -3.87 -19.30
CA ASN A 100 15.38 -3.97 -20.50
C ASN A 100 15.46 -5.41 -21.04
N VAL A 101 15.69 -6.41 -20.17
CA VAL A 101 15.77 -7.81 -20.61
C VAL A 101 14.39 -8.35 -21.05
N LEU A 102 13.29 -7.92 -20.40
CA LEU A 102 11.94 -8.21 -20.86
C LEU A 102 11.70 -7.66 -22.28
N ALA A 103 12.08 -6.40 -22.52
CA ALA A 103 11.91 -5.77 -23.82
C ALA A 103 12.71 -6.49 -24.93
N GLN A 104 13.92 -6.96 -24.64
CA GLN A 104 14.75 -7.72 -25.59
C GLN A 104 14.12 -9.02 -26.07
N VAL A 105 13.23 -9.63 -25.26
CA VAL A 105 12.49 -10.84 -25.62
C VAL A 105 11.05 -10.55 -26.08
N GLY A 106 10.73 -9.27 -26.34
CA GLY A 106 9.41 -8.84 -26.82
C GLY A 106 8.33 -8.81 -25.74
N VAL A 107 8.70 -8.87 -24.45
CA VAL A 107 7.76 -8.75 -23.34
C VAL A 107 7.74 -7.32 -22.84
N MET A 108 6.56 -6.71 -22.83
CA MET A 108 6.38 -5.38 -22.26
C MET A 108 6.15 -5.47 -20.75
N GLY A 109 6.98 -4.79 -19.98
CA GLY A 109 6.80 -4.60 -18.53
C GLY A 109 6.36 -3.18 -18.20
N LEU A 110 5.37 -3.06 -17.34
CA LEU A 110 4.85 -1.80 -16.80
C LEU A 110 5.15 -1.75 -15.29
N PRO A 111 6.15 -0.98 -14.83
CA PRO A 111 6.39 -0.80 -13.41
C PRO A 111 5.24 -0.01 -12.78
N PHE A 112 4.89 -0.32 -11.54
CA PHE A 112 3.89 0.42 -10.77
C PHE A 112 4.28 0.50 -9.28
N LYS A 113 3.45 1.14 -8.44
CA LYS A 113 3.77 1.44 -7.01
C LYS A 113 5.16 2.06 -6.87
N GLY A 114 5.99 1.60 -5.93
CA GLY A 114 7.30 2.19 -5.64
C GLY A 114 8.21 2.25 -6.87
N ALA A 115 8.20 1.21 -7.72
CA ALA A 115 9.01 1.15 -8.92
C ALA A 115 8.65 2.24 -9.95
N ALA A 116 7.39 2.66 -10.03
CA ALA A 116 7.00 3.81 -10.86
C ALA A 116 7.11 5.14 -10.10
N LEU A 117 6.60 5.19 -8.87
CA LEU A 117 6.45 6.44 -8.13
C LEU A 117 7.79 7.05 -7.73
N ALA A 118 8.76 6.27 -7.27
CA ALA A 118 10.06 6.80 -6.87
C ALA A 118 10.73 7.64 -7.98
N PRO A 119 10.97 7.11 -9.20
CA PRO A 119 11.59 7.90 -10.26
C PRO A 119 10.67 8.96 -10.89
N LEU A 120 9.35 8.75 -10.94
CA LEU A 120 8.44 9.63 -11.67
C LEU A 120 7.87 10.77 -10.81
N VAL A 121 7.74 10.57 -9.50
CA VAL A 121 7.01 11.46 -8.60
C VAL A 121 7.94 12.11 -7.58
N TYR A 122 8.97 11.41 -7.12
CA TYR A 122 9.90 11.92 -6.11
C TYR A 122 11.09 12.70 -6.72
N GLY A 123 11.26 12.66 -8.04
CA GLY A 123 12.21 13.50 -8.76
C GLY A 123 13.65 13.12 -8.48
N GLU A 124 14.50 14.11 -8.18
CA GLU A 124 15.93 13.91 -7.93
C GLU A 124 16.21 13.08 -6.67
N ASP A 125 15.35 13.17 -5.65
CA ASP A 125 15.50 12.40 -4.41
C ASP A 125 14.57 11.18 -4.38
N VAL A 126 14.86 10.22 -5.26
CA VAL A 126 14.13 8.93 -5.34
C VAL A 126 14.18 8.15 -4.02
N GLY A 127 15.22 8.35 -3.21
CA GLY A 127 15.42 7.67 -1.93
C GLY A 127 14.38 8.02 -0.87
N LEU A 128 13.62 9.11 -1.07
CA LEU A 128 12.48 9.45 -0.20
C LEU A 128 11.33 8.47 -0.27
N ARG A 129 11.29 7.64 -1.31
CA ARG A 129 10.27 6.60 -1.48
C ARG A 129 10.89 5.22 -1.34
N PRO A 130 10.95 4.64 -0.12
CA PRO A 130 11.47 3.29 0.09
C PRO A 130 10.84 2.24 -0.84
N LEU A 131 11.69 1.36 -1.40
CA LEU A 131 11.26 0.16 -2.13
C LEU A 131 11.60 -1.12 -1.33
N GLY A 132 10.56 -1.83 -0.90
CA GLY A 132 10.68 -3.17 -0.31
C GLY A 132 10.81 -4.27 -1.36
N ASP A 133 10.10 -4.10 -2.47
CA ASP A 133 9.87 -5.01 -3.57
C ASP A 133 9.80 -4.25 -4.92
N LEU A 134 9.85 -5.01 -6.02
CA LEU A 134 9.61 -4.52 -7.39
C LEU A 134 8.30 -5.06 -7.93
N ASP A 135 7.33 -4.18 -8.12
CA ASP A 135 6.06 -4.47 -8.77
C ASP A 135 6.14 -4.19 -10.28
N VAL A 136 6.01 -5.23 -11.11
CA VAL A 136 5.97 -5.10 -12.57
C VAL A 136 4.77 -5.84 -13.13
N LEU A 137 3.93 -5.13 -13.89
CA LEU A 137 2.80 -5.71 -14.61
C LEU A 137 3.24 -6.14 -16.01
N ILE A 138 2.89 -7.37 -16.39
CA ILE A 138 3.02 -7.92 -17.74
C ILE A 138 1.66 -8.43 -18.23
N HIS A 139 1.51 -8.65 -19.53
CA HIS A 139 0.34 -9.37 -20.01
C HIS A 139 0.42 -10.84 -19.61
N LYS A 140 -0.73 -11.43 -19.25
CA LYS A 140 -0.83 -12.84 -18.84
C LYS A 140 -0.27 -13.83 -19.88
N LYS A 141 -0.42 -13.52 -21.17
CA LYS A 141 0.13 -14.34 -22.28
C LYS A 141 1.65 -14.43 -22.24
N ASP A 142 2.33 -13.45 -21.64
CA ASP A 142 3.78 -13.32 -21.61
C ASP A 142 4.38 -13.87 -20.31
N LEU A 143 3.56 -14.44 -19.41
CA LEU A 143 4.00 -14.91 -18.09
C LEU A 143 5.14 -15.93 -18.15
N GLN A 144 5.08 -16.87 -19.08
CA GLN A 144 6.14 -17.88 -19.24
C GLN A 144 7.47 -17.24 -19.66
N ALA A 145 7.44 -16.28 -20.58
CA ALA A 145 8.63 -15.56 -21.03
C ALA A 145 9.20 -14.67 -19.91
N GLY A 146 8.33 -13.96 -19.18
CA GLY A 146 8.74 -13.11 -18.05
C GLY A 146 9.38 -13.90 -16.91
N VAL A 147 8.84 -15.08 -16.59
CA VAL A 147 9.46 -16.01 -15.62
C VAL A 147 10.84 -16.48 -16.08
N ALA A 148 10.98 -16.87 -17.35
CA ALA A 148 12.28 -17.29 -17.89
C ALA A 148 13.33 -16.16 -17.83
N VAL A 149 12.92 -14.91 -18.02
CA VAL A 149 13.78 -13.73 -17.83
C VAL A 149 14.25 -13.61 -16.38
N LEU A 150 13.33 -13.72 -15.40
CA LEU A 150 13.68 -13.64 -13.98
C LEU A 150 14.69 -14.74 -13.59
N GLU A 151 14.46 -15.97 -14.05
CA GLU A 151 15.36 -17.11 -13.78
C GLU A 151 16.75 -16.87 -14.38
N LYS A 152 16.82 -16.32 -15.61
CA LYS A 152 18.08 -15.93 -16.26
C LYS A 152 18.82 -14.82 -15.50
N LEU A 153 18.09 -13.89 -14.89
CA LEU A 153 18.63 -12.80 -14.05
C LEU A 153 19.03 -13.27 -12.63
N GLY A 154 18.98 -14.57 -12.36
CA GLY A 154 19.38 -15.17 -11.09
C GLY A 154 18.32 -15.09 -10.00
N TYR A 155 17.08 -14.71 -10.33
CA TYR A 155 15.99 -14.78 -9.39
C TYR A 155 15.47 -16.22 -9.23
N ARG A 156 15.08 -16.56 -8.01
CA ARG A 156 14.51 -17.86 -7.66
C ARG A 156 13.04 -17.72 -7.29
N ARG A 157 12.23 -18.64 -7.80
CA ARG A 157 10.80 -18.69 -7.50
C ARG A 157 10.56 -18.83 -6.00
N TYR A 158 9.66 -18.03 -5.45
CA TYR A 158 9.29 -18.07 -4.04
C TYR A 158 7.83 -18.45 -3.83
N SER A 159 6.91 -17.75 -4.49
CA SER A 159 5.47 -18.03 -4.37
C SER A 159 4.70 -17.66 -5.62
N GLN A 160 3.45 -18.10 -5.71
CA GLN A 160 2.52 -17.71 -6.75
C GLN A 160 1.13 -17.49 -6.15
N SER A 161 0.46 -16.46 -6.63
CA SER A 161 -0.95 -16.20 -6.35
C SER A 161 -1.78 -16.23 -7.65
N ALA A 162 -3.03 -15.78 -7.57
CA ALA A 162 -3.85 -15.60 -8.76
C ALA A 162 -3.59 -14.27 -9.49
N GLU A 163 -2.73 -13.42 -8.93
CA GLU A 163 -2.45 -12.08 -9.43
C GLU A 163 -1.00 -11.94 -9.92
N ASP A 164 -0.09 -12.66 -9.25
CA ASP A 164 1.34 -12.52 -9.42
C ASP A 164 2.11 -13.85 -9.30
N VAL A 165 3.39 -13.80 -9.70
CA VAL A 165 4.44 -14.72 -9.26
C VAL A 165 5.54 -13.93 -8.57
N VAL A 166 5.99 -14.41 -7.41
CA VAL A 166 7.02 -13.75 -6.61
C VAL A 166 8.33 -14.50 -6.75
N TYR A 167 9.38 -13.73 -7.02
CA TYR A 167 10.74 -14.19 -7.27
C TYR A 167 11.71 -13.41 -6.38
N LEU A 168 12.76 -14.07 -5.87
CA LEU A 168 13.74 -13.49 -4.96
C LEU A 168 15.15 -13.58 -5.53
N ARG A 169 15.93 -12.51 -5.42
CA ARG A 169 17.37 -12.48 -5.73
C ARG A 169 18.18 -12.08 -4.51
N GLY A 170 19.31 -12.77 -4.30
CA GLY A 170 20.14 -12.59 -3.10
C GLY A 170 19.60 -13.36 -1.88
N GLU A 171 20.17 -13.07 -0.71
CA GLU A 171 19.86 -13.75 0.54
C GLU A 171 19.44 -12.76 1.61
N ARG A 172 18.69 -13.23 2.60
CA ARG A 172 18.28 -12.39 3.73
C ARG A 172 19.48 -12.19 4.67
N GLN A 173 20.07 -10.98 4.67
CA GLN A 173 21.23 -10.65 5.50
C GLN A 173 20.84 -10.11 6.89
N ALA A 174 19.73 -9.38 6.97
CA ALA A 174 19.27 -8.75 8.20
C ALA A 174 17.74 -8.73 8.33
N ASN A 175 17.25 -8.50 9.55
CA ASN A 175 15.83 -8.30 9.86
C ASN A 175 15.39 -6.84 9.68
N ILE A 176 16.05 -6.12 8.77
CA ILE A 176 15.75 -4.73 8.42
C ILE A 176 15.79 -4.56 6.89
N TRP A 177 15.21 -3.47 6.38
CA TRP A 177 15.37 -3.06 4.99
C TRP A 177 16.77 -2.48 4.77
N ALA A 178 17.70 -3.35 4.42
CA ALA A 178 19.07 -3.00 4.08
C ALA A 178 19.31 -3.13 2.56
N ALA A 179 20.31 -2.41 2.07
CA ALA A 179 20.64 -2.33 0.66
C ALA A 179 21.12 -3.66 0.06
N ASP A 180 21.77 -4.51 0.87
CA ASP A 180 22.30 -5.82 0.49
C ASP A 180 21.33 -6.97 0.81
N ASN A 181 20.16 -6.66 1.36
CA ASN A 181 19.14 -7.64 1.67
C ASN A 181 18.43 -8.15 0.40
N VAL A 182 17.82 -9.33 0.49
CA VAL A 182 17.05 -9.98 -0.58
C VAL A 182 16.19 -8.98 -1.37
N GLN A 183 16.15 -9.14 -2.70
CA GLN A 183 15.41 -8.30 -3.63
C GLN A 183 14.19 -9.08 -4.16
N PRO A 184 12.98 -8.79 -3.66
CA PRO A 184 11.76 -9.38 -4.19
C PRO A 184 11.31 -8.69 -5.48
N VAL A 185 10.90 -9.49 -6.45
CA VAL A 185 10.13 -9.04 -7.62
C VAL A 185 8.78 -9.73 -7.59
N GLU A 186 7.72 -8.94 -7.65
CA GLU A 186 6.37 -9.40 -7.91
C GLU A 186 6.04 -9.16 -9.39
N LEU A 187 6.00 -10.23 -10.16
CA LEU A 187 5.63 -10.18 -11.58
C LEU A 187 4.13 -10.41 -11.69
N HIS A 188 3.39 -9.31 -11.80
CA HIS A 188 1.93 -9.26 -11.86
C HIS A 188 1.44 -9.52 -13.28
N PHE A 189 0.36 -10.29 -13.41
CA PHE A 189 -0.37 -10.49 -14.67
C PHE A 189 -1.84 -10.08 -14.58
N THR A 190 -2.27 -9.62 -13.41
CA THR A 190 -3.48 -8.84 -13.16
C THR A 190 -3.16 -7.78 -12.12
N LEU A 191 -3.91 -6.68 -12.06
CA LEU A 191 -3.73 -5.63 -11.06
C LEU A 191 -5.04 -5.43 -10.32
N ARG A 192 -5.27 -6.23 -9.28
CA ARG A 192 -6.58 -6.36 -8.63
C ARG A 192 -6.48 -6.00 -7.16
N GLU A 193 -7.29 -5.04 -6.74
CA GLU A 193 -7.48 -4.70 -5.32
C GLU A 193 -8.69 -5.43 -4.75
N GLU A 194 -8.57 -6.01 -3.56
CA GLU A 194 -9.65 -6.73 -2.90
C GLU A 194 -10.37 -5.89 -1.84
N TYR A 195 -11.69 -5.87 -1.93
CA TYR A 195 -12.60 -5.15 -1.04
C TYR A 195 -13.71 -6.08 -0.56
N ALA A 196 -13.47 -6.82 0.53
CA ALA A 196 -14.42 -7.80 1.08
C ALA A 196 -14.98 -8.78 0.01
N GLY A 197 -14.10 -9.30 -0.85
CA GLY A 197 -14.44 -10.27 -1.90
C GLY A 197 -14.92 -9.66 -3.22
N MET A 198 -14.98 -8.33 -3.31
CA MET A 198 -15.02 -7.63 -4.59
C MET A 198 -13.62 -7.32 -5.06
N GLY A 199 -13.33 -7.68 -6.30
CA GLY A 199 -12.09 -7.26 -6.93
C GLY A 199 -12.30 -6.04 -7.77
N TYR A 200 -11.38 -5.12 -7.64
CA TYR A 200 -11.27 -3.96 -8.49
C TYR A 200 -10.02 -4.10 -9.34
N ASN A 201 -10.20 -4.56 -10.59
CA ASN A 201 -9.08 -4.81 -11.51
C ASN A 201 -8.81 -3.56 -12.36
N LEU A 202 -7.57 -3.09 -12.33
CA LEU A 202 -7.09 -1.89 -12.97
C LEU A 202 -6.09 -2.17 -14.10
N ALA A 203 -5.79 -3.44 -14.39
CA ALA A 203 -4.75 -3.79 -15.37
C ALA A 203 -5.01 -3.22 -16.77
N GLU A 204 -6.23 -3.39 -17.30
CA GLU A 204 -6.58 -2.88 -18.64
C GLU A 204 -6.53 -1.35 -18.70
N MET A 205 -6.92 -0.67 -17.62
CA MET A 205 -6.85 0.78 -17.53
C MET A 205 -5.39 1.25 -17.53
N MET A 206 -4.51 0.59 -16.76
CA MET A 206 -3.09 0.89 -16.71
C MET A 206 -2.40 0.65 -18.06
N TRP A 207 -2.73 -0.45 -18.75
CA TRP A 207 -2.22 -0.71 -20.09
C TRP A 207 -2.74 0.31 -21.12
N GLY A 208 -4.02 0.66 -21.08
CA GLY A 208 -4.61 1.63 -21.99
C GLY A 208 -4.07 3.06 -21.83
N ALA A 209 -3.57 3.40 -20.64
CA ALA A 209 -2.92 4.67 -20.34
C ALA A 209 -1.38 4.60 -20.41
N GLY A 210 -0.81 3.44 -20.74
CA GLY A 210 0.62 3.17 -20.75
C GLY A 210 1.29 3.56 -22.05
N GLU A 211 2.38 4.30 -21.96
CA GLU A 211 3.21 4.68 -23.11
C GLU A 211 4.70 4.48 -22.81
N ILE A 212 5.50 4.22 -23.85
CA ILE A 212 6.96 4.16 -23.68
C ILE A 212 7.49 5.56 -23.39
N ARG A 213 8.06 5.75 -22.19
CA ARG A 213 8.56 7.03 -21.70
C ARG A 213 9.93 6.86 -21.05
N PRO A 214 10.71 7.96 -20.88
CA PRO A 214 11.92 7.94 -20.07
C PRO A 214 11.63 7.43 -18.66
N TYR A 215 12.55 6.63 -18.14
CA TYR A 215 12.49 6.00 -16.82
C TYR A 215 13.84 6.19 -16.10
N TRP A 216 14.15 5.31 -15.16
CA TRP A 216 15.37 5.31 -14.34
C TRP A 216 16.65 5.07 -15.16
N ALA A 217 17.77 5.69 -14.74
CA ALA A 217 19.11 5.47 -15.31
C ALA A 217 19.19 5.56 -16.85
N ASN A 218 18.48 6.54 -17.44
CA ASN A 218 18.39 6.75 -18.90
C ASN A 218 17.78 5.58 -19.70
N THR A 219 17.03 4.69 -19.05
CA THR A 219 16.24 3.68 -19.74
C THR A 219 14.85 4.21 -20.12
N THR A 220 14.08 3.38 -20.83
CA THR A 220 12.66 3.61 -21.07
C THR A 220 11.84 2.45 -20.50
N ALA A 221 10.58 2.74 -20.19
CA ALA A 221 9.61 1.75 -19.72
C ALA A 221 8.21 2.11 -20.22
N CYS A 222 7.29 1.15 -20.22
CA CYS A 222 5.87 1.45 -20.40
C CYS A 222 5.34 2.08 -19.12
N ILE A 223 5.07 3.38 -19.13
CA ILE A 223 4.67 4.15 -17.96
C ILE A 223 3.22 4.60 -18.14
N PRO A 224 2.32 4.27 -17.20
CA PRO A 224 0.96 4.80 -17.20
C PRO A 224 0.95 6.30 -16.94
N ASP A 225 -0.06 6.99 -17.48
CA ASP A 225 -0.23 8.42 -17.21
C ASP A 225 -0.53 8.72 -15.72
N ARG A 226 -0.46 10.01 -15.35
CA ARG A 226 -0.65 10.43 -13.95
C ARG A 226 -2.05 10.13 -13.42
N ALA A 227 -3.07 10.17 -14.28
CA ALA A 227 -4.45 9.87 -13.89
C ALA A 227 -4.61 8.40 -13.53
N ALA A 228 -4.05 7.50 -14.36
CA ALA A 228 -4.01 6.06 -14.11
C ALA A 228 -3.18 5.71 -12.86
N LEU A 229 -2.02 6.34 -12.69
CA LEU A 229 -1.19 6.18 -11.49
C LEU A 229 -1.94 6.58 -10.22
N LEU A 230 -2.55 7.79 -10.19
CA LEU A 230 -3.30 8.21 -9.01
C LEU A 230 -4.50 7.32 -8.74
N HIS A 231 -5.21 6.90 -9.80
CA HIS A 231 -6.31 5.96 -9.67
C HIS A 231 -5.86 4.66 -8.97
N HIS A 232 -4.78 4.05 -9.45
CA HIS A 232 -4.23 2.86 -8.83
C HIS A 232 -3.76 3.10 -7.39
N VAL A 233 -3.00 4.16 -7.14
CA VAL A 233 -2.50 4.49 -5.78
C VAL A 233 -3.66 4.71 -4.81
N CYS A 234 -4.72 5.40 -5.22
CA CYS A 234 -5.90 5.60 -4.39
C CYS A 234 -6.67 4.31 -4.14
N ALA A 235 -6.77 3.42 -5.13
CA ALA A 235 -7.38 2.10 -4.96
C ALA A 235 -6.56 1.21 -4.02
N HIS A 236 -5.24 1.17 -4.17
CA HIS A 236 -4.37 0.41 -3.29
C HIS A 236 -4.44 0.95 -1.84
N ALA A 237 -4.27 2.26 -1.67
CA ALA A 237 -4.33 2.90 -0.36
C ALA A 237 -5.71 2.76 0.30
N SER A 238 -6.81 2.92 -0.44
CA SER A 238 -8.15 2.73 0.14
C SER A 238 -8.34 1.30 0.64
N SER A 239 -7.88 0.29 -0.10
CA SER A 239 -7.92 -1.11 0.34
C SER A 239 -7.15 -1.29 1.64
N ASP A 240 -5.87 -0.87 1.65
CA ASP A 240 -4.99 -0.98 2.82
C ASP A 240 -5.58 -0.31 4.05
N TRP A 241 -6.07 0.92 3.95
CA TRP A 241 -6.63 1.66 5.09
C TRP A 241 -7.91 1.01 5.63
N LEU A 242 -8.78 0.50 4.74
CA LEU A 242 -10.00 -0.19 5.14
C LEU A 242 -9.76 -1.50 5.90
N ILE A 243 -8.57 -2.09 5.76
CA ILE A 243 -8.16 -3.33 6.44
C ILE A 243 -7.06 -3.12 7.49
N GLN A 244 -6.89 -1.88 7.97
CA GLN A 244 -5.92 -1.51 9.00
C GLN A 244 -4.44 -1.74 8.58
N ARG A 245 -4.12 -1.43 7.32
CA ARG A 245 -2.77 -1.47 6.72
C ARG A 245 -2.37 -0.12 6.12
N GLY A 246 -3.03 0.96 6.51
CA GLY A 246 -2.67 2.32 6.13
C GLY A 246 -1.22 2.64 6.51
N ARG A 247 -0.57 3.48 5.72
CA ARG A 247 0.84 3.80 5.87
C ARG A 247 1.06 5.28 5.58
N LEU A 248 1.94 5.93 6.34
CA LEU A 248 2.44 7.28 6.09
C LEU A 248 2.84 7.50 4.63
N MET A 249 3.52 6.52 4.01
CA MET A 249 3.90 6.60 2.59
C MET A 249 2.71 6.88 1.65
N HIS A 250 1.50 6.37 1.96
CA HIS A 250 0.33 6.57 1.11
C HIS A 250 -0.07 8.05 1.09
N VAL A 251 0.10 8.76 2.21
CA VAL A 251 -0.18 10.21 2.30
C VAL A 251 0.76 10.97 1.37
N ASP A 252 2.06 10.68 1.40
CA ASP A 252 3.04 11.39 0.56
C ASP A 252 2.91 11.04 -0.93
N ASP A 253 2.70 9.76 -1.25
CA ASP A 253 2.47 9.29 -2.63
C ASP A 253 1.30 10.05 -3.26
N ILE A 254 0.16 10.10 -2.56
CA ILE A 254 -1.04 10.82 -3.02
C ILE A 254 -0.79 12.32 -3.12
N ARG A 255 -0.19 12.92 -2.07
CA ARG A 255 0.10 14.36 -2.02
C ARG A 255 0.96 14.81 -3.20
N ARG A 256 2.05 14.10 -3.48
CA ARG A 256 2.96 14.44 -4.57
C ARG A 256 2.33 14.22 -5.94
N LEU A 257 1.60 13.12 -6.13
CA LEU A 257 0.87 12.87 -7.38
C LEU A 257 -0.16 13.96 -7.65
N CYS A 258 -1.02 14.28 -6.67
CA CYS A 258 -2.00 15.36 -6.82
C CYS A 258 -1.34 16.71 -7.13
N GLY A 259 -0.17 16.98 -6.54
CA GLY A 259 0.62 18.20 -6.80
C GLY A 259 1.14 18.33 -8.24
N GLN A 260 1.20 17.24 -8.99
CA GLN A 260 1.72 17.19 -10.37
C GLN A 260 0.62 16.99 -11.43
N MET A 261 -0.65 16.91 -11.03
CA MET A 261 -1.76 16.73 -11.95
C MET A 261 -2.24 18.06 -12.55
N GLY A 262 -2.40 18.08 -13.87
CA GLY A 262 -3.08 19.16 -14.59
C GLY A 262 -4.58 18.89 -14.74
N GLU A 263 -5.31 19.87 -15.27
CA GLU A 263 -6.76 19.77 -15.50
C GLU A 263 -7.14 18.54 -16.34
N ALA A 264 -6.40 18.26 -17.40
CA ALA A 264 -6.64 17.10 -18.26
C ALA A 264 -6.46 15.75 -17.52
N ASP A 265 -5.53 15.68 -16.56
CA ASP A 265 -5.35 14.47 -15.74
C ASP A 265 -6.56 14.25 -14.84
N TRP A 266 -7.10 15.32 -14.23
CA TRP A 266 -8.29 15.24 -13.39
C TRP A 266 -9.54 14.82 -14.18
N VAL A 267 -9.70 15.33 -15.40
CA VAL A 267 -10.79 14.91 -16.32
C VAL A 267 -10.65 13.42 -16.65
N ARG A 268 -9.43 12.94 -16.96
CA ARG A 268 -9.19 11.52 -17.22
C ARG A 268 -9.51 10.65 -16.01
N LEU A 269 -9.09 11.05 -14.80
CA LEU A 269 -9.38 10.32 -13.57
C LEU A 269 -10.88 10.18 -13.34
N VAL A 270 -11.63 11.29 -13.37
CA VAL A 270 -13.09 11.27 -13.15
C VAL A 270 -13.80 10.44 -14.22
N THR A 271 -13.34 10.53 -15.48
CA THR A 271 -13.91 9.73 -16.58
C THR A 271 -13.64 8.23 -16.41
N ALA A 272 -12.46 7.86 -15.91
CA ALA A 272 -12.07 6.46 -15.71
C ALA A 272 -12.74 5.82 -14.48
N VAL A 273 -13.12 6.61 -13.48
CA VAL A 273 -13.78 6.11 -12.26
C VAL A 273 -15.29 6.09 -12.47
N ALA A 274 -15.84 4.92 -12.76
CA ALA A 274 -17.29 4.73 -12.79
C ALA A 274 -17.91 5.13 -11.43
N PRO A 275 -19.12 5.73 -11.40
CA PRO A 275 -19.77 6.19 -10.17
C PRO A 275 -19.75 5.18 -9.01
N GLN A 276 -20.11 3.91 -9.29
CA GLN A 276 -20.14 2.84 -8.29
C GLN A 276 -18.76 2.43 -7.74
N ASN A 277 -17.67 2.88 -8.37
CA ASN A 277 -16.30 2.62 -7.97
C ASN A 277 -15.66 3.79 -7.22
N ALA A 278 -16.35 4.93 -7.09
CA ALA A 278 -15.85 6.08 -6.33
C ALA A 278 -15.49 5.71 -4.89
N ARG A 279 -16.23 4.76 -4.29
CA ARG A 279 -15.96 4.17 -2.96
C ARG A 279 -14.59 3.47 -2.81
N PHE A 280 -13.90 3.16 -3.91
CA PHE A 280 -12.54 2.57 -3.89
C PHE A 280 -11.44 3.62 -4.07
N VAL A 281 -11.78 4.85 -4.46
CA VAL A 281 -10.81 5.91 -4.77
C VAL A 281 -10.91 7.05 -3.76
N TYR A 282 -12.14 7.47 -3.44
CA TYR A 282 -12.43 8.58 -2.54
C TYR A 282 -11.80 8.44 -1.14
N PRO A 283 -11.81 7.27 -0.47
CA PRO A 283 -11.27 7.17 0.89
C PRO A 283 -9.81 7.62 0.99
N ALA A 284 -8.96 7.17 0.05
CA ALA A 284 -7.56 7.56 0.00
C ALA A 284 -7.37 9.07 -0.17
N LEU A 285 -8.11 9.71 -1.08
CA LEU A 285 -8.05 11.16 -1.27
C LEU A 285 -8.55 11.93 -0.04
N ALA A 286 -9.67 11.51 0.55
CA ALA A 286 -10.25 12.16 1.71
C ALA A 286 -9.33 12.06 2.93
N PHE A 287 -8.72 10.90 3.15
CA PHE A 287 -7.76 10.72 4.22
C PHE A 287 -6.46 11.48 3.98
N ALA A 288 -5.88 11.42 2.79
CA ALA A 288 -4.67 12.19 2.50
C ALA A 288 -4.93 13.71 2.63
N ALA A 289 -6.12 14.19 2.26
CA ALA A 289 -6.53 15.59 2.43
C ALA A 289 -6.69 16.03 3.89
N ARG A 290 -6.91 15.09 4.81
CA ARG A 290 -6.93 15.38 6.25
C ARG A 290 -5.55 15.74 6.77
N TYR A 291 -4.52 15.05 6.29
CA TYR A 291 -3.17 15.12 6.83
C TYR A 291 -2.24 16.03 6.04
N ALA A 292 -2.54 16.25 4.76
CA ALA A 292 -1.72 17.05 3.86
C ALA A 292 -2.59 17.95 2.99
N ARG A 293 -2.04 19.10 2.59
CA ARG A 293 -2.65 19.93 1.56
C ARG A 293 -2.56 19.22 0.21
N LEU A 294 -3.72 18.84 -0.34
CA LEU A 294 -3.80 18.27 -1.69
C LEU A 294 -4.31 19.29 -2.70
N ASN A 295 -3.71 19.30 -3.88
CA ASN A 295 -4.16 20.12 -5.01
C ASN A 295 -5.26 19.40 -5.82
N VAL A 296 -6.32 18.93 -5.14
CA VAL A 296 -7.48 18.30 -5.79
C VAL A 296 -8.52 19.38 -6.10
N PRO A 297 -9.00 19.51 -7.35
CA PRO A 297 -10.09 20.43 -7.66
C PRO A 297 -11.35 20.09 -6.84
N PRO A 298 -12.00 21.07 -6.18
CA PRO A 298 -13.21 20.80 -5.39
C PRO A 298 -14.32 20.04 -6.15
N PRO A 299 -14.59 20.30 -7.45
CA PRO A 299 -15.58 19.53 -8.20
C PRO A 299 -15.23 18.03 -8.34
N VAL A 300 -13.94 17.69 -8.42
CA VAL A 300 -13.49 16.29 -8.52
C VAL A 300 -13.76 15.58 -7.20
N LEU A 301 -13.40 16.20 -6.08
CA LEU A 301 -13.61 15.61 -4.76
C LEU A 301 -15.11 15.47 -4.45
N ALA A 302 -15.92 16.48 -4.77
CA ALA A 302 -17.37 16.43 -4.63
C ALA A 302 -17.98 15.30 -5.48
N HIS A 303 -17.60 15.19 -6.75
CA HIS A 303 -18.09 14.13 -7.63
C HIS A 303 -17.81 12.72 -7.08
N LEU A 304 -16.61 12.47 -6.57
CA LEU A 304 -16.26 11.18 -5.97
C LEU A 304 -17.01 10.95 -4.63
N ARG A 305 -17.15 12.00 -3.80
CA ARG A 305 -17.86 11.94 -2.53
C ARG A 305 -19.34 11.60 -2.70
N ASP A 306 -20.00 12.25 -3.65
CA ASP A 306 -21.45 12.12 -3.87
C ASP A 306 -21.86 10.71 -4.34
N ASN A 307 -20.90 9.95 -4.85
CA ASN A 307 -21.09 8.56 -5.27
C ASN A 307 -20.63 7.53 -4.21
N CYS A 308 -20.28 7.98 -3.00
CA CYS A 308 -19.90 7.10 -1.90
C CYS A 308 -21.10 6.79 -0.97
N PRO A 309 -21.16 5.57 -0.40
CA PRO A 309 -22.20 5.22 0.55
C PRO A 309 -22.06 5.99 1.88
N PRO A 310 -23.18 6.37 2.55
CA PRO A 310 -23.12 7.15 3.79
C PRO A 310 -22.28 6.53 4.90
N ASN A 311 -22.34 5.20 5.06
CA ASN A 311 -21.55 4.49 6.08
C ASN A 311 -20.03 4.66 5.88
N LEU A 312 -19.58 4.74 4.62
CA LEU A 312 -18.17 4.99 4.30
C LEU A 312 -17.79 6.43 4.67
N LEU A 313 -18.65 7.39 4.34
CA LEU A 313 -18.42 8.81 4.65
C LEU A 313 -18.34 9.04 6.16
N THR A 314 -19.30 8.53 6.93
CA THR A 314 -19.27 8.61 8.40
C THR A 314 -18.01 7.95 8.98
N TRP A 315 -17.61 6.80 8.44
CA TRP A 315 -16.37 6.14 8.88
C TRP A 315 -15.13 6.98 8.57
N ILE A 316 -15.02 7.58 7.38
CA ILE A 316 -13.91 8.47 7.04
C ILE A 316 -13.86 9.63 8.03
N GLU A 317 -14.99 10.26 8.33
CA GLU A 317 -15.11 11.40 9.26
C GLU A 317 -14.68 11.06 10.68
N SER A 318 -14.92 9.84 11.14
CA SER A 318 -14.68 9.42 12.53
C SER A 318 -13.38 8.66 12.78
N THR A 319 -12.51 8.48 11.79
CA THR A 319 -11.37 7.57 11.91
C THR A 319 -10.06 8.26 11.57
N GLU A 320 -9.00 7.99 12.34
CA GLU A 320 -7.68 8.55 12.12
C GLU A 320 -6.69 7.55 11.52
N LEU A 321 -5.46 7.98 11.23
CA LEU A 321 -4.43 7.11 10.67
C LEU A 321 -4.07 6.03 11.68
N ALA A 322 -3.94 6.37 12.96
CA ALA A 322 -3.64 5.40 14.01
C ALA A 322 -4.61 4.22 14.04
N ASP A 323 -5.91 4.47 13.88
CA ASP A 323 -6.97 3.44 13.88
C ASP A 323 -6.88 2.44 12.71
N ASN A 324 -6.29 2.88 11.60
CA ASN A 324 -6.30 2.17 10.33
C ASN A 324 -4.91 1.87 9.77
N SER A 325 -3.85 2.10 10.54
CA SER A 325 -2.49 1.97 10.05
C SER A 325 -1.86 0.62 10.39
N GLU A 326 -0.79 0.30 9.67
CA GLU A 326 0.05 -0.87 9.93
C GLU A 326 0.60 -0.89 11.37
N ALA A 327 0.74 0.29 12.00
CA ALA A 327 1.19 0.42 13.38
C ALA A 327 0.12 0.05 14.42
N ASN A 328 -1.15 -0.07 14.05
CA ASN A 328 -2.25 -0.34 14.98
C ASN A 328 -2.08 -1.69 15.70
N PRO A 329 -2.20 -1.76 17.04
CA PRO A 329 -2.05 -2.98 17.82
C PRO A 329 -3.25 -3.93 17.81
N VAL A 330 -4.43 -3.45 17.40
CA VAL A 330 -5.68 -4.19 17.43
C VAL A 330 -5.66 -5.33 16.41
N ASN A 331 -6.18 -6.48 16.83
CA ASN A 331 -6.23 -7.66 15.98
C ASN A 331 -7.15 -7.43 14.77
N ARG A 332 -6.59 -7.61 13.56
CA ARG A 332 -7.26 -7.47 12.27
C ARG A 332 -8.20 -8.64 11.91
N SER A 333 -8.49 -9.54 12.85
CA SER A 333 -9.31 -10.73 12.60
C SER A 333 -10.80 -10.39 12.50
N GLY A 334 -11.46 -10.79 11.40
CA GLY A 334 -12.90 -10.65 11.24
C GLY A 334 -13.42 -11.22 9.91
N ILE A 335 -14.74 -11.40 9.80
CA ILE A 335 -15.42 -11.95 8.61
C ILE A 335 -15.71 -10.83 7.57
N GLY A 336 -15.14 -9.63 7.75
CA GLY A 336 -15.28 -8.51 6.80
C GLY A 336 -16.66 -7.84 6.78
N PHE A 337 -17.56 -8.14 7.71
CA PHE A 337 -18.91 -7.53 7.75
C PHE A 337 -18.88 -6.01 7.92
N GLY A 338 -17.99 -5.48 8.77
CA GLY A 338 -17.82 -4.04 8.93
C GLY A 338 -17.40 -3.38 7.61
N LEU A 339 -16.49 -4.02 6.88
CA LEU A 339 -16.04 -3.55 5.56
C LEU A 339 -17.18 -3.62 4.52
N ALA A 340 -17.93 -4.72 4.50
CA ALA A 340 -19.09 -4.89 3.65
C ALA A 340 -20.14 -3.79 3.85
N ARG A 341 -20.51 -3.52 5.12
CA ARG A 341 -21.49 -2.49 5.47
C ARG A 341 -21.00 -1.08 5.12
N ARG A 342 -19.70 -0.81 5.25
CA ARG A 342 -19.09 0.46 4.85
C ARG A 342 -19.20 0.68 3.34
N LEU A 343 -18.86 -0.32 2.54
CA LEU A 343 -18.75 -0.17 1.08
C LEU A 343 -20.05 -0.39 0.30
N ALA A 344 -21.06 -1.02 0.90
CA ALA A 344 -22.30 -1.36 0.20
C ALA A 344 -23.08 -0.11 -0.26
N LEU A 345 -23.46 -0.10 -1.54
CA LEU A 345 -24.30 0.97 -2.12
C LEU A 345 -25.79 0.71 -1.89
N SER A 346 -26.17 -0.52 -1.54
CA SER A 346 -27.55 -0.93 -1.26
C SER A 346 -27.58 -2.17 -0.37
N ARG A 347 -28.75 -2.51 0.19
CA ARG A 347 -28.92 -3.75 0.97
C ARG A 347 -28.64 -5.03 0.17
N THR A 348 -28.95 -5.03 -1.12
CA THR A 348 -28.65 -6.17 -1.99
C THR A 348 -27.16 -6.30 -2.24
N ASP A 349 -26.45 -5.18 -2.36
CA ASP A 349 -24.99 -5.16 -2.45
C ASP A 349 -24.36 -5.67 -1.14
N GLU A 350 -24.83 -5.19 0.02
CA GLU A 350 -24.39 -5.66 1.33
C GLU A 350 -24.56 -7.18 1.49
N MET A 351 -25.71 -7.73 1.11
CA MET A 351 -25.94 -9.18 1.12
C MET A 351 -24.95 -9.93 0.22
N ARG A 352 -24.62 -9.39 -0.96
CA ARG A 352 -23.61 -10.00 -1.84
C ARG A 352 -22.22 -9.99 -1.22
N PHE A 353 -21.84 -8.94 -0.51
CA PHE A 353 -20.58 -8.92 0.25
C PHE A 353 -20.57 -10.00 1.33
N TRP A 354 -21.65 -10.12 2.12
CA TRP A 354 -21.73 -11.13 3.17
C TRP A 354 -21.60 -12.54 2.60
N LEU A 355 -22.30 -12.82 1.50
CA LEU A 355 -22.17 -14.09 0.79
C LEU A 355 -20.74 -14.35 0.31
N ARG A 356 -20.02 -13.33 -0.18
CA ARG A 356 -18.61 -13.46 -0.58
C ARG A 356 -17.67 -13.67 0.60
N SER A 357 -17.99 -13.16 1.79
CA SER A 357 -17.22 -13.43 3.00
C SER A 357 -17.35 -14.89 3.47
N PHE A 358 -18.54 -15.48 3.36
CA PHE A 358 -18.78 -16.89 3.71
C PHE A 358 -18.35 -17.86 2.62
N PHE A 359 -18.49 -17.46 1.36
CA PHE A 359 -18.15 -18.24 0.17
C PHE A 359 -17.14 -17.46 -0.69
N PRO A 360 -15.94 -17.21 -0.18
CA PRO A 360 -14.91 -16.50 -0.93
C PRO A 360 -14.52 -17.33 -2.14
N ARG A 361 -14.16 -16.66 -3.24
CA ARG A 361 -13.67 -17.39 -4.42
C ARG A 361 -12.39 -18.15 -4.09
N ARG A 362 -12.15 -19.27 -4.80
CA ARG A 362 -10.99 -20.15 -4.54
C ARG A 362 -9.66 -19.39 -4.52
N TRP A 363 -9.47 -18.44 -5.42
CA TRP A 363 -8.24 -17.64 -5.49
C TRP A 363 -8.08 -16.65 -4.31
N ASN A 364 -9.17 -16.17 -3.68
CA ASN A 364 -9.07 -15.37 -2.44
C ASN A 364 -8.46 -16.18 -1.29
N LEU A 365 -8.65 -17.50 -1.31
CA LEU A 365 -8.14 -18.39 -0.29
C LEU A 365 -6.78 -19.00 -0.64
N SER A 366 -6.31 -18.93 -1.89
CA SER A 366 -5.08 -19.61 -2.28
C SER A 366 -3.83 -19.02 -1.61
N LYS A 367 -3.80 -17.71 -1.38
CA LYS A 367 -2.70 -17.04 -0.67
C LYS A 367 -2.64 -17.40 0.82
N ARG A 368 -3.80 -17.50 1.48
CA ARG A 368 -3.90 -17.71 2.94
C ARG A 368 -4.02 -19.18 3.37
N TYR A 369 -4.68 -19.99 2.54
CA TYR A 369 -4.96 -21.40 2.82
C TYR A 369 -4.68 -22.28 1.59
N PRO A 370 -3.45 -22.32 1.07
CA PRO A 370 -3.10 -23.05 -0.16
C PRO A 370 -3.46 -24.54 -0.08
N ARG A 371 -3.28 -25.18 1.08
CA ARG A 371 -3.66 -26.58 1.31
C ARG A 371 -5.17 -26.80 1.29
N LEU A 372 -5.93 -25.86 1.85
CA LEU A 372 -7.40 -25.93 1.89
C LEU A 372 -7.95 -25.94 0.47
N VAL A 373 -7.53 -24.96 -0.35
CA VAL A 373 -8.02 -24.81 -1.72
C VAL A 373 -7.52 -25.87 -2.68
N ALA A 374 -6.51 -26.66 -2.33
CA ALA A 374 -6.09 -27.80 -3.14
C ALA A 374 -7.17 -28.91 -3.19
N THR A 375 -8.04 -28.97 -2.18
CA THR A 375 -9.09 -29.99 -2.06
C THR A 375 -10.36 -29.61 -2.84
N PRO A 376 -11.15 -30.57 -3.36
CA PRO A 376 -12.46 -30.27 -3.96
C PRO A 376 -13.50 -29.82 -2.93
N PHE A 377 -13.32 -30.15 -1.65
CA PHE A 377 -14.22 -29.82 -0.54
C PHE A 377 -13.88 -28.50 0.17
N TRP A 378 -13.02 -27.68 -0.43
CA TRP A 378 -12.57 -26.42 0.16
C TRP A 378 -13.70 -25.46 0.58
N PRO A 379 -14.86 -25.34 -0.13
CA PRO A 379 -15.91 -24.41 0.28
C PRO A 379 -16.53 -24.82 1.61
N LEU A 380 -16.84 -26.11 1.76
CA LEU A 380 -17.40 -26.66 3.00
C LEU A 380 -16.39 -26.58 4.15
N SER A 381 -15.13 -26.90 3.86
CA SER A 381 -14.04 -26.84 4.85
C SER A 381 -13.80 -25.41 5.34
N TYR A 382 -13.87 -24.42 4.44
CA TYR A 382 -13.77 -23.01 4.79
C TYR A 382 -14.96 -22.54 5.63
N LEU A 383 -16.17 -22.98 5.29
CA LEU A 383 -17.38 -22.69 6.06
C LEU A 383 -17.25 -23.23 7.50
N LEU A 384 -16.79 -24.47 7.67
CA LEU A 384 -16.59 -25.09 8.97
C LEU A 384 -15.56 -24.34 9.83
N ILE A 385 -14.44 -23.90 9.25
CA ILE A 385 -13.42 -23.07 9.94
C ILE A 385 -14.04 -21.76 10.46
N ASN A 386 -14.92 -21.12 9.69
CA ASN A 386 -15.51 -19.85 10.08
C ASN A 386 -16.73 -19.99 11.00
N LEU A 387 -17.49 -21.10 10.90
CA LEU A 387 -18.54 -21.43 11.86
C LEU A 387 -17.96 -21.69 13.25
N ASP A 388 -16.79 -22.33 13.34
CA ASP A 388 -16.08 -22.51 14.60
C ASP A 388 -15.63 -21.16 15.19
N ARG A 389 -15.10 -20.26 14.36
CA ARG A 389 -14.78 -18.88 14.77
C ARG A 389 -15.99 -18.09 15.24
N ALA A 390 -17.12 -18.19 14.53
CA ALA A 390 -18.35 -17.53 14.90
C ALA A 390 -18.90 -18.07 16.23
N ARG A 391 -18.84 -19.38 16.45
CA ARG A 391 -19.19 -20.03 17.73
C ARG A 391 -18.23 -19.61 18.86
N HIS A 392 -16.94 -19.49 18.59
CA HIS A 392 -15.95 -19.04 19.57
C HIS A 392 -16.16 -17.57 19.96
N LEU A 393 -16.46 -16.69 19.00
CA LEU A 393 -16.83 -15.30 19.24
C LEU A 393 -18.12 -15.19 20.06
N ALA A 394 -19.16 -15.95 19.70
CA ALA A 394 -20.41 -15.99 20.45
C ALA A 394 -20.21 -16.47 21.90
N ARG A 395 -19.36 -17.49 22.12
CA ARG A 395 -19.01 -17.96 23.47
C ARG A 395 -18.28 -16.89 24.28
N LYS A 396 -17.32 -16.17 23.68
CA LYS A 396 -16.60 -15.09 24.37
C LYS A 396 -17.53 -13.98 24.86
N VAL A 397 -18.51 -13.58 24.04
CA VAL A 397 -19.52 -12.56 24.39
C VAL A 397 -20.43 -13.04 25.53
N VAL A 398 -20.77 -14.33 25.56
CA VAL A 398 -21.61 -14.93 26.62
C VAL A 398 -20.84 -15.09 27.94
N THR A 399 -19.52 -15.29 27.90
CA THR A 399 -18.68 -15.42 29.12
C THR A 399 -18.15 -14.10 29.67
N SER A 400 -18.33 -12.98 28.95
CA SER A 400 -17.95 -11.62 29.37
C SER A 400 -19.15 -10.78 29.83
N SER A 401 -20.32 -11.42 29.97
CA SER A 401 -21.53 -10.91 30.62
C SER A 401 -21.67 -11.65 31.96
#